data_AF-A0A957TAL3-F1
#
_entry.id   AF-A0A957TAL3-F1
#
_cell.length_a   1.000
_cell.length_b   1.000
_cell.length_c   1.000
_cell.angle_alpha   90.00
_cell.angle_beta   90.00
_cell.angle_gamma   90.00
#
_symmetry.space_group_name_H-M   'P 1'
#
loop_
_entity.id
_entity.type
_entity.pdbx_description
1 polymer ?
#
loop_
_entity_poly.entity_id
_entity_poly.type
_entity_poly.pdbx_seq_one_letter_code
_entity_poly.pdbx_strand_id
1 'polypeptide(L)'
;VENLPGWLVANKIKAIGSLLNANDCYICKNTGNPDACAKCGGTVSGLPGVGEAVDTLRCGSDCADNPDSHLCTADKRTCDQSLWNIYHLLDVPNYKVLRCLGGRYAPLPEVVTCAFGTKCVEDQGCVDCNASGADCNRTSVRIARDPNAKYGPVGELLPGQTVTYTVTYENEGGGTAFGVFVADELSEHFDPASVVLTGDGTFYPESRLISWNVGELAPKGEIGSEGAVTVTAKLKNNLPSGTVIRNQATVYFPSVPEVTPTNAVVNTIQALVADPQSLTVESGQPLAVVLTGKDAAGSTLSYALVDEPIYGALTGSPPNLTYTSRAGFSGQDRFTFRVTNAVTQSLPGEIVIQVDPWSGDVTPPTVTWTQPADSANLSAVSATPAFTDTGGAAYAPVILAHVSEPLAPSTVTTQTVSVRAEGGAVLPISVNYDAIGDRVEIILRSALVMDTRYVVSMGQGVTDLAGNALGADYVWSFTAGEVSSGENLYLPAILR
;
A
#
# COMPACT_ATOMS: atom_id res chain seq x y z
N VAL A 1 8.35 22.89 -28.27
CA VAL A 1 8.55 21.87 -29.32
C VAL A 1 9.96 21.88 -29.87
N GLU A 2 10.68 23.01 -29.88
CA GLU A 2 12.00 23.11 -30.52
C GLU A 2 13.21 22.68 -29.65
N ASN A 3 13.01 22.20 -28.41
CA ASN A 3 14.10 21.76 -27.52
C ASN A 3 13.95 20.30 -27.03
N LEU A 4 13.29 19.42 -27.78
CA LEU A 4 13.17 18.00 -27.44
C LEU A 4 13.92 17.10 -28.45
N PRO A 5 14.61 16.03 -28.00
CA PRO A 5 15.33 15.11 -28.88
C PRO A 5 14.41 14.43 -29.92
N GLY A 6 14.87 14.33 -31.17
CA GLY A 6 14.05 13.88 -32.31
C GLY A 6 13.45 12.47 -32.22
N TRP A 7 13.97 11.58 -31.38
CA TRP A 7 13.40 10.25 -31.15
C TRP A 7 12.10 10.31 -30.31
N LEU A 8 11.93 11.35 -29.48
CA LEU A 8 10.72 11.58 -28.69
C LEU A 8 9.54 12.07 -29.54
N VAL A 9 9.83 12.71 -30.68
CA VAL A 9 8.82 13.26 -31.61
C VAL A 9 8.29 12.17 -32.57
N ALA A 10 9.15 11.25 -33.01
CA ALA A 10 8.79 10.18 -33.95
C ALA A 10 7.86 9.11 -33.33
N ASN A 11 8.03 8.77 -32.05
CA ASN A 11 7.21 7.75 -31.37
C ASN A 11 5.83 8.29 -30.95
N LYS A 12 5.70 9.60 -30.67
CA LYS A 12 4.40 10.24 -30.39
C LYS A 12 3.50 10.34 -31.63
N ILE A 13 4.06 10.55 -32.83
CA ILE A 13 3.27 10.70 -34.06
C ILE A 13 2.67 9.36 -34.52
N LYS A 14 3.36 8.23 -34.31
CA LYS A 14 2.82 6.88 -34.60
C LYS A 14 1.70 6.46 -33.64
N ALA A 15 1.81 6.80 -32.35
CA ALA A 15 0.80 6.50 -31.33
C ALA A 15 -0.51 7.30 -31.53
N ILE A 16 -0.43 8.56 -31.97
CA ILE A 16 -1.61 9.40 -32.23
C ILE A 16 -2.42 8.87 -33.43
N GLY A 17 -1.74 8.37 -34.48
CA GLY A 17 -2.41 7.82 -35.66
C GLY A 17 -3.19 6.51 -35.41
N SER A 18 -2.73 5.66 -34.49
CA SER A 18 -3.39 4.40 -34.13
C SER A 18 -4.56 4.56 -33.15
N LEU A 19 -4.54 5.59 -32.30
CA LEU A 19 -5.60 5.87 -31.31
C LEU A 19 -6.87 6.44 -31.95
N LEU A 20 -6.73 7.20 -33.04
CA LEU A 20 -7.87 7.76 -33.77
C LEU A 20 -8.76 6.66 -34.41
N ASN A 21 -8.15 5.59 -34.94
CA ASN A 21 -8.91 4.51 -35.61
C ASN A 21 -9.69 3.59 -34.66
N ALA A 22 -9.24 3.39 -33.41
CA ALA A 22 -9.90 2.50 -32.46
C ALA A 22 -11.23 3.08 -31.93
N ASN A 23 -11.26 4.40 -31.67
CA ASN A 23 -12.47 5.10 -31.23
C ASN A 23 -13.51 5.17 -32.36
N ASP A 24 -13.08 5.43 -33.60
CA ASP A 24 -13.97 5.45 -34.77
C ASP A 24 -14.57 4.07 -35.06
N CYS A 25 -13.84 2.97 -34.83
CA CYS A 25 -14.37 1.61 -34.92
C CYS A 25 -15.42 1.27 -33.84
N TYR A 26 -15.22 1.75 -32.62
CA TYR A 26 -16.19 1.57 -31.53
C TYR A 26 -17.49 2.33 -31.80
N ILE A 27 -17.40 3.58 -32.24
CA ILE A 27 -18.55 4.41 -32.61
C ILE A 27 -19.28 3.80 -33.82
N CYS A 28 -18.57 3.36 -34.85
CA CYS A 28 -19.15 2.65 -35.99
C CYS A 28 -20.00 1.44 -35.56
N LYS A 29 -19.44 0.54 -34.74
CA LYS A 29 -20.11 -0.69 -34.33
C LYS A 29 -21.39 -0.45 -33.54
N ASN A 30 -21.39 0.53 -32.64
CA ASN A 30 -22.49 0.74 -31.71
C ASN A 30 -23.57 1.71 -32.22
N THR A 31 -23.21 2.62 -33.12
CA THR A 31 -24.14 3.66 -33.60
C THR A 31 -24.43 3.57 -35.10
N GLY A 32 -23.67 2.77 -35.86
CA GLY A 32 -23.77 2.70 -37.31
C GLY A 32 -23.37 4.01 -38.02
N ASN A 33 -22.65 4.90 -37.33
CA ASN A 33 -22.27 6.20 -37.88
C ASN A 33 -21.40 6.03 -39.14
N PRO A 34 -21.83 6.54 -40.32
CA PRO A 34 -21.16 6.29 -41.60
C PRO A 34 -19.73 6.82 -41.68
N ASP A 35 -19.46 7.99 -41.09
CA ASP A 35 -18.14 8.63 -41.12
C ASP A 35 -17.13 7.91 -40.22
N ALA A 36 -17.59 7.43 -39.06
CA ALA A 36 -16.78 6.60 -38.17
C ALA A 36 -16.52 5.21 -38.80
N CYS A 37 -17.51 4.65 -39.50
CA CYS A 37 -17.34 3.39 -40.22
C CYS A 37 -16.37 3.47 -41.40
N ALA A 38 -16.36 4.59 -42.13
CA ALA A 38 -15.42 4.81 -43.23
C ALA A 38 -13.96 4.90 -42.75
N LYS A 39 -13.73 5.45 -41.54
CA LYS A 39 -12.39 5.55 -40.92
C LYS A 39 -11.92 4.24 -40.26
N CYS A 40 -12.85 3.34 -39.92
CA CYS A 40 -12.57 2.08 -39.24
C CYS A 40 -11.86 1.02 -40.11
N GLY A 41 -11.80 1.16 -41.44
CA GLY A 41 -10.96 0.32 -42.31
C GLY A 41 -11.32 -1.18 -42.38
N GLY A 42 -12.39 -1.63 -41.73
CA GLY A 42 -13.09 -2.89 -42.01
C GLY A 42 -12.35 -4.19 -41.65
N THR A 43 -12.21 -4.50 -40.35
CA THR A 43 -12.64 -5.76 -39.69
C THR A 43 -12.02 -5.85 -38.29
N VAL A 44 -12.88 -5.86 -37.26
CA VAL A 44 -12.49 -5.85 -35.82
C VAL A 44 -11.87 -7.19 -35.36
N SER A 45 -11.92 -8.22 -36.21
CA SER A 45 -11.51 -9.59 -35.89
C SER A 45 -9.99 -9.86 -36.01
N GLY A 46 -9.17 -8.85 -36.29
CA GLY A 46 -7.71 -9.00 -36.44
C GLY A 46 -6.86 -8.22 -35.44
N LEU A 47 -7.47 -7.55 -34.46
CA LEU A 47 -6.73 -6.71 -33.49
C LEU A 47 -6.35 -7.53 -32.25
N PRO A 48 -5.04 -7.62 -31.89
CA PRO A 48 -4.60 -8.27 -30.65
C PRO A 48 -5.25 -7.59 -29.43
N GLY A 49 -5.81 -8.38 -28.52
CA GLY A 49 -6.44 -7.89 -27.28
C GLY A 49 -7.97 -7.75 -27.31
N VAL A 50 -8.63 -7.95 -28.45
CA VAL A 50 -10.11 -7.87 -28.51
C VAL A 50 -10.79 -9.18 -28.12
N GLY A 51 -10.10 -10.32 -28.20
CA GLY A 51 -10.64 -11.62 -27.74
C GLY A 51 -10.92 -11.66 -26.23
N GLU A 52 -10.02 -11.10 -25.42
CA GLU A 52 -10.12 -11.09 -23.95
C GLU A 52 -11.18 -10.09 -23.43
N ALA A 53 -11.46 -9.03 -24.20
CA ALA A 53 -12.53 -8.09 -23.89
C ALA A 53 -13.93 -8.71 -24.04
N VAL A 54 -14.09 -9.72 -24.90
CA VAL A 54 -15.39 -10.39 -25.15
C VAL A 54 -15.70 -11.41 -24.04
N ASP A 55 -14.71 -12.11 -23.51
CA ASP A 55 -14.90 -13.07 -22.41
C ASP A 55 -15.23 -12.38 -21.08
N THR A 56 -14.71 -11.15 -20.87
CA THR A 56 -14.98 -10.36 -19.66
C THR A 56 -16.41 -9.80 -19.63
N LEU A 57 -16.96 -9.42 -20.79
CA LEU A 57 -18.35 -8.95 -20.93
C LEU A 57 -19.37 -10.08 -20.71
N ARG A 58 -19.02 -11.33 -21.07
CA ARG A 58 -19.87 -12.51 -20.88
C ARG A 58 -20.05 -12.86 -19.40
N CYS A 59 -19.00 -12.67 -18.59
CA CYS A 59 -19.05 -12.86 -17.14
C CYS A 59 -20.00 -11.88 -16.43
N GLY A 60 -20.20 -10.69 -16.99
CA GLY A 60 -21.11 -9.67 -16.45
C GLY A 60 -22.59 -9.99 -16.68
N SER A 61 -22.96 -10.56 -17.84
CA SER A 61 -24.34 -10.99 -18.09
C SER A 61 -24.71 -12.25 -17.32
N ASP A 62 -23.80 -13.23 -17.27
CA ASP A 62 -24.08 -14.53 -16.65
C ASP A 62 -24.27 -14.42 -15.12
N CYS A 63 -23.66 -13.41 -14.50
CA CYS A 63 -23.79 -13.12 -13.06
C CYS A 63 -25.08 -12.37 -12.71
N ALA A 64 -25.71 -11.69 -13.68
CA ALA A 64 -26.99 -11.02 -13.48
C ALA A 64 -28.17 -12.00 -13.57
N ASP A 65 -28.01 -13.09 -14.33
CA ASP A 65 -29.08 -14.05 -14.61
C ASP A 65 -29.06 -15.29 -13.70
N ASN A 66 -27.92 -15.68 -13.11
CA ASN A 66 -27.84 -16.76 -12.11
C ASN A 66 -26.69 -16.56 -11.09
N PRO A 67 -26.99 -16.15 -9.84
CA PRO A 67 -25.98 -15.93 -8.80
C PRO A 67 -25.17 -17.18 -8.39
N ASP A 68 -25.67 -18.38 -8.69
CA ASP A 68 -25.08 -19.66 -8.27
C ASP A 68 -24.26 -20.36 -9.37
N SER A 69 -23.87 -19.65 -10.44
CA SER A 69 -22.97 -20.25 -11.44
C SER A 69 -21.58 -20.56 -10.86
N HIS A 70 -20.96 -21.66 -11.31
CA HIS A 70 -19.71 -22.25 -10.79
C HIS A 70 -18.45 -21.34 -10.81
N LEU A 71 -18.57 -20.05 -11.14
CA LEU A 71 -17.48 -19.06 -11.22
C LEU A 71 -17.30 -18.22 -9.94
N CYS A 72 -18.10 -18.44 -8.89
CA CYS A 72 -18.11 -17.67 -7.63
C CYS A 72 -17.28 -18.26 -6.48
N THR A 73 -16.47 -19.30 -6.72
CA THR A 73 -15.82 -20.10 -5.65
C THR A 73 -14.31 -19.88 -5.48
N ALA A 74 -13.69 -18.92 -6.19
CA ALA A 74 -12.27 -18.59 -6.02
C ALA A 74 -12.01 -17.07 -5.99
N ASP A 75 -10.91 -16.67 -5.31
CA ASP A 75 -10.43 -15.29 -5.25
C ASP A 75 -10.20 -14.73 -6.66
N LYS A 76 -10.67 -13.51 -6.93
CA LYS A 76 -10.52 -12.86 -8.26
C LYS A 76 -9.64 -11.61 -8.17
N ARG A 77 -8.81 -11.45 -9.21
CA ARG A 77 -8.14 -10.18 -9.55
C ARG A 77 -9.09 -9.40 -10.43
N THR A 78 -9.50 -8.21 -10.01
CA THR A 78 -10.29 -7.32 -10.86
C THR A 78 -9.52 -6.03 -11.11
N CYS A 79 -9.51 -5.58 -12.37
CA CYS A 79 -8.97 -4.28 -12.75
C CYS A 79 -9.85 -3.17 -12.18
N ASP A 80 -9.23 -2.21 -11.50
CA ASP A 80 -9.92 -1.04 -10.98
C ASP A 80 -10.17 -0.03 -12.10
N GLN A 81 -11.45 0.27 -12.39
CA GLN A 81 -11.84 1.15 -13.49
C GLN A 81 -11.64 2.64 -13.16
N SER A 82 -11.51 3.03 -11.88
CA SER A 82 -11.46 4.45 -11.50
C SER A 82 -10.11 5.12 -11.76
N LEU A 83 -9.04 4.35 -11.98
CA LEU A 83 -7.68 4.86 -12.10
C LEU A 83 -6.95 4.41 -13.38
N TRP A 84 -7.70 3.85 -14.33
CA TRP A 84 -7.16 3.23 -15.55
C TRP A 84 -6.27 4.17 -16.39
N ASN A 85 -6.56 5.47 -16.40
CA ASN A 85 -5.86 6.45 -17.23
C ASN A 85 -4.51 6.92 -16.67
N ILE A 86 -4.28 6.81 -15.35
CA ILE A 86 -3.09 7.38 -14.67
C ILE A 86 -1.96 6.35 -14.60
N TYR A 87 -2.28 5.08 -14.34
CA TYR A 87 -1.27 4.04 -14.11
C TYR A 87 -0.77 3.38 -15.39
N HIS A 88 -1.54 3.43 -16.49
CA HIS A 88 -1.08 2.97 -17.80
C HIS A 88 -0.04 3.91 -18.44
N LEU A 89 0.04 5.16 -17.98
CA LEU A 89 1.10 6.13 -18.30
C LEU A 89 2.42 5.83 -17.56
N LEU A 90 2.39 4.96 -16.54
CA LEU A 90 3.51 4.69 -15.62
C LEU A 90 3.98 3.23 -15.63
N ASP A 91 3.39 2.38 -16.48
CA ASP A 91 3.67 0.94 -16.60
C ASP A 91 3.60 0.16 -15.25
N VAL A 92 2.70 0.58 -14.36
CA VAL A 92 2.46 -0.08 -13.06
C VAL A 92 1.28 -1.06 -13.18
N PRO A 93 1.41 -2.34 -12.77
CA PRO A 93 0.31 -3.29 -12.85
C PRO A 93 -0.84 -2.95 -11.89
N ASN A 94 -2.05 -2.78 -12.43
CA ASN A 94 -3.27 -2.41 -11.70
C ASN A 94 -4.20 -3.61 -11.45
N TYR A 95 -4.04 -4.30 -10.33
CA TYR A 95 -5.02 -5.28 -9.87
C TYR A 95 -5.34 -5.12 -8.38
N LYS A 96 -6.62 -5.23 -8.02
CA LYS A 96 -7.06 -5.43 -6.63
C LYS A 96 -7.38 -6.91 -6.42
N VAL A 97 -6.95 -7.46 -5.29
CA VAL A 97 -7.33 -8.81 -4.84
C VAL A 97 -8.57 -8.66 -3.96
N LEU A 98 -9.67 -9.31 -4.35
CA LEU A 98 -10.92 -9.29 -3.60
C LEU A 98 -11.22 -10.67 -3.03
N ARG A 99 -11.60 -10.74 -1.74
CA ARG A 99 -12.03 -11.99 -1.08
C ARG A 99 -13.55 -12.06 -1.00
N CYS A 100 -14.12 -13.23 -1.28
CA CYS A 100 -15.57 -13.47 -1.17
C CYS A 100 -15.95 -13.82 0.27
N LEU A 101 -16.83 -13.01 0.88
CA LEU A 101 -17.40 -13.22 2.21
C LEU A 101 -18.93 -13.20 2.09
N GLY A 102 -19.58 -14.36 2.22
CA GLY A 102 -21.04 -14.46 2.21
C GLY A 102 -21.73 -13.89 0.96
N GLY A 103 -21.10 -14.05 -0.21
CA GLY A 103 -21.64 -13.58 -1.49
C GLY A 103 -21.27 -12.14 -1.88
N ARG A 104 -20.32 -11.49 -1.18
CA ARG A 104 -19.81 -10.16 -1.56
C ARG A 104 -18.27 -10.11 -1.53
N TYR A 105 -17.70 -9.29 -2.40
CA TYR A 105 -16.25 -9.08 -2.53
C TYR A 105 -15.80 -7.79 -1.82
N ALA A 106 -14.68 -7.83 -1.09
CA ALA A 106 -14.08 -6.66 -0.40
C ALA A 106 -12.54 -6.55 -0.59
N PRO A 107 -11.97 -5.33 -0.72
CA PRO A 107 -10.53 -5.07 -0.89
C PRO A 107 -9.75 -5.00 0.43
N LEU A 108 -8.43 -5.31 0.40
CA LEU A 108 -7.49 -5.18 1.52
C LEU A 108 -6.49 -4.00 1.35
N PRO A 109 -5.98 -3.38 2.45
CA PRO A 109 -6.42 -3.52 3.84
C PRO A 109 -7.29 -2.34 4.32
N GLU A 110 -8.51 -2.71 4.73
CA GLU A 110 -9.35 -2.13 5.81
C GLU A 110 -9.99 -0.75 5.64
N VAL A 111 -11.26 -0.75 5.21
CA VAL A 111 -12.24 0.31 5.54
C VAL A 111 -13.35 -0.32 6.39
N VAL A 112 -13.49 0.13 7.63
CA VAL A 112 -14.62 -0.22 8.52
C VAL A 112 -15.80 0.69 8.20
N THR A 113 -16.97 0.13 7.86
CA THR A 113 -18.20 0.91 7.64
C THR A 113 -19.21 0.73 8.77
N CYS A 114 -19.71 1.83 9.34
CA CYS A 114 -20.70 1.87 10.43
C CYS A 114 -22.12 2.13 9.93
N ALA A 115 -23.13 1.52 10.55
CA ALA A 115 -24.55 1.73 10.21
C ALA A 115 -25.12 3.03 10.83
N PHE A 116 -26.21 3.56 10.24
CA PHE A 116 -26.87 4.79 10.66
C PHE A 116 -27.18 4.82 12.16
N GLY A 117 -26.65 5.84 12.86
CA GLY A 117 -26.81 6.05 14.31
C GLY A 117 -25.51 5.92 15.11
N THR A 118 -24.46 5.36 14.51
CA THR A 118 -23.18 5.13 15.19
C THR A 118 -22.06 6.05 14.69
N LYS A 119 -21.15 6.45 15.58
CA LYS A 119 -19.96 7.26 15.24
C LYS A 119 -18.70 6.39 15.30
N CYS A 120 -17.82 6.57 14.32
CA CYS A 120 -16.48 5.99 14.32
C CYS A 120 -15.55 6.85 15.17
N VAL A 121 -14.93 6.25 16.19
CA VAL A 121 -13.92 6.89 17.04
C VAL A 121 -12.62 6.11 16.88
N GLU A 122 -11.50 6.84 16.80
CA GLU A 122 -10.16 6.28 16.65
C GLU A 122 -9.89 5.25 17.77
N ASP A 123 -9.42 4.06 17.39
CA ASP A 123 -9.25 2.89 18.26
C ASP A 123 -10.52 2.30 18.93
N GLN A 124 -11.74 2.57 18.44
CA GLN A 124 -12.98 1.98 19.03
C GLN A 124 -14.04 1.45 18.04
N GLY A 125 -13.84 1.57 16.74
CA GLY A 125 -14.85 1.15 15.76
C GLY A 125 -16.18 1.91 15.89
N CYS A 126 -17.29 1.28 15.48
CA CYS A 126 -18.62 1.90 15.43
C CYS A 126 -19.35 1.85 16.77
N VAL A 127 -19.72 3.00 17.36
CA VAL A 127 -20.41 3.06 18.67
C VAL A 127 -21.74 3.80 18.60
N ASP A 128 -22.78 3.28 19.30
CA ASP A 128 -24.14 3.82 19.37
C ASP A 128 -24.29 4.76 20.58
N CYS A 129 -24.55 6.06 20.36
CA CYS A 129 -24.45 7.10 21.40
C CYS A 129 -25.77 7.47 22.11
N ASN A 130 -26.80 6.63 22.03
CA ASN A 130 -28.12 6.92 22.61
C ASN A 130 -28.57 5.86 23.64
N ALA A 131 -27.79 5.69 24.71
CA ALA A 131 -28.32 5.16 25.97
C ALA A 131 -27.53 5.73 27.14
N SER A 132 -28.23 6.43 28.02
CA SER A 132 -27.72 7.05 29.23
C SER A 132 -27.03 6.04 30.17
N GLY A 133 -25.76 6.29 30.49
CA GLY A 133 -25.09 5.80 31.71
C GLY A 133 -24.03 4.72 31.52
N ALA A 134 -22.78 5.09 31.83
CA ALA A 134 -21.62 4.29 32.25
C ALA A 134 -21.02 3.23 31.30
N ASP A 135 -19.68 3.22 31.30
CA ASP A 135 -18.72 2.20 30.81
C ASP A 135 -18.51 2.02 29.30
N CYS A 136 -17.80 2.98 28.68
CA CYS A 136 -17.07 2.75 27.42
C CYS A 136 -15.79 1.94 27.69
N ASN A 137 -15.81 0.63 27.50
CA ASN A 137 -14.59 -0.19 27.54
C ASN A 137 -13.78 -0.04 26.24
N ARG A 138 -12.54 0.45 26.33
CA ARG A 138 -11.59 0.62 25.21
C ARG A 138 -11.33 -0.69 24.47
N THR A 139 -11.31 -0.68 23.14
CA THR A 139 -10.82 -1.81 22.32
C THR A 139 -9.59 -1.39 21.50
N SER A 140 -8.40 -1.54 22.09
CA SER A 140 -7.13 -1.37 21.35
C SER A 140 -7.09 -2.26 20.10
N VAL A 141 -6.70 -1.73 18.94
CA VAL A 141 -6.26 -2.55 17.80
C VAL A 141 -4.95 -3.23 18.19
N ARG A 142 -5.07 -4.49 18.59
CA ARG A 142 -3.92 -5.38 18.70
C ARG A 142 -3.79 -6.01 17.32
N ILE A 143 -2.59 -5.95 16.73
CA ILE A 143 -2.25 -6.87 15.64
C ILE A 143 -2.63 -8.25 16.15
N ALA A 144 -3.43 -8.99 15.37
CA ALA A 144 -3.80 -10.35 15.71
C ALA A 144 -2.50 -11.16 15.81
N ARG A 145 -1.98 -11.26 17.03
CA ARG A 145 -0.90 -12.15 17.36
C ARG A 145 -1.54 -13.52 17.40
N ASP A 146 -1.32 -14.30 16.36
CA ASP A 146 -1.54 -15.73 16.43
C ASP A 146 -0.51 -16.28 17.42
N PRO A 147 -0.92 -16.71 18.62
CA PRO A 147 0.02 -17.20 19.63
C PRO A 147 0.70 -18.50 19.16
N ASN A 148 0.02 -19.23 18.27
CA ASN A 148 0.47 -20.49 17.68
C ASN A 148 0.90 -20.25 16.21
N ALA A 149 2.04 -19.57 16.03
CA ALA A 149 2.52 -19.15 14.70
C ALA A 149 3.84 -19.83 14.32
N LYS A 150 4.10 -19.90 13.01
CA LYS A 150 5.34 -20.41 12.43
C LYS A 150 6.05 -19.34 11.62
N TYR A 151 7.34 -19.18 11.90
CA TYR A 151 8.22 -18.21 11.27
C TYR A 151 9.38 -18.93 10.58
N GLY A 152 9.93 -18.32 9.54
CA GLY A 152 11.05 -18.84 8.76
C GLY A 152 11.48 -17.84 7.69
N PRO A 153 12.45 -18.21 6.83
CA PRO A 153 12.81 -17.37 5.70
C PRO A 153 11.62 -17.17 4.75
N VAL A 154 11.54 -15.99 4.14
CA VAL A 154 10.47 -15.63 3.20
C VAL A 154 11.04 -15.58 1.78
N GLY A 155 10.27 -16.03 0.80
CA GLY A 155 10.67 -15.97 -0.61
C GLY A 155 11.49 -17.17 -1.08
N GLU A 156 12.59 -16.91 -1.77
CA GLU A 156 13.39 -17.92 -2.48
C GLU A 156 14.45 -18.58 -1.57
N LEU A 157 14.71 -19.86 -1.80
CA LEU A 157 15.74 -20.64 -1.11
C LEU A 157 16.68 -21.33 -2.11
N LEU A 158 17.91 -21.61 -1.69
CA LEU A 158 18.88 -22.33 -2.52
C LEU A 158 18.89 -23.83 -2.21
N PRO A 159 19.18 -24.69 -3.20
CA PRO A 159 19.60 -26.06 -2.94
C PRO A 159 20.77 -26.08 -1.96
N GLY A 160 20.74 -27.00 -0.99
CA GLY A 160 21.79 -27.11 0.02
C GLY A 160 21.74 -26.07 1.14
N GLN A 161 20.81 -25.09 1.11
CA GLN A 161 20.69 -24.08 2.16
C GLN A 161 20.22 -24.69 3.48
N THR A 162 20.82 -24.26 4.58
CA THR A 162 20.31 -24.51 5.93
C THR A 162 19.18 -23.53 6.23
N VAL A 163 18.03 -24.06 6.62
CA VAL A 163 16.81 -23.30 6.94
C VAL A 163 16.44 -23.56 8.40
N THR A 164 16.06 -22.48 9.10
CA THR A 164 15.52 -22.54 10.46
C THR A 164 14.07 -22.09 10.44
N TYR A 165 13.20 -22.90 11.04
CA TYR A 165 11.81 -22.52 11.34
C TYR A 165 11.62 -22.44 12.84
N THR A 166 10.83 -21.47 13.29
CA THR A 166 10.43 -21.27 14.67
C THR A 166 8.93 -21.41 14.79
N VAL A 167 8.46 -22.23 15.73
CA VAL A 167 7.05 -22.36 16.10
C VAL A 167 6.87 -21.75 17.48
N THR A 168 5.98 -20.77 17.61
CA THR A 168 5.52 -20.26 18.91
C THR A 168 4.27 -21.00 19.32
N TYR A 169 4.05 -21.10 20.63
CA TYR A 169 2.82 -21.64 21.20
C TYR A 169 2.49 -20.92 22.51
N GLU A 170 1.20 -20.80 22.82
CA GLU A 170 0.72 -20.23 24.07
C GLU A 170 -0.60 -20.86 24.51
N ASN A 171 -0.76 -20.99 25.82
CA ASN A 171 -2.03 -21.30 26.45
C ASN A 171 -2.86 -20.02 26.63
N GLU A 172 -3.90 -19.87 25.83
CA GLU A 172 -4.85 -18.77 25.92
C GLU A 172 -5.98 -19.03 26.95
N GLY A 173 -6.01 -20.22 27.55
CA GLY A 173 -6.99 -20.62 28.55
C GLY A 173 -6.70 -20.08 29.95
N GLY A 174 -7.76 -19.93 30.75
CA GLY A 174 -7.65 -19.51 32.16
C GLY A 174 -7.19 -20.60 33.13
N GLY A 175 -6.87 -21.80 32.65
CA GLY A 175 -6.38 -22.92 33.45
C GLY A 175 -5.15 -23.55 32.82
N THR A 176 -4.40 -24.33 33.60
CA THR A 176 -3.20 -25.04 33.12
C THR A 176 -3.57 -26.03 32.01
N ALA A 177 -2.86 -25.97 30.88
CA ALA A 177 -2.97 -26.97 29.82
C ALA A 177 -1.98 -28.10 30.08
N PHE A 178 -2.43 -29.35 29.95
CA PHE A 178 -1.63 -30.55 30.24
C PHE A 178 -1.40 -31.38 29.00
N GLY A 179 -0.20 -31.95 28.89
CA GLY A 179 0.19 -32.82 27.79
C GLY A 179 0.27 -32.10 26.45
N VAL A 180 0.57 -30.80 26.45
CA VAL A 180 0.71 -30.01 25.23
C VAL A 180 1.89 -30.55 24.42
N PHE A 181 1.71 -30.65 23.10
CA PHE A 181 2.79 -31.01 22.20
C PHE A 181 2.64 -30.32 20.85
N VAL A 182 3.78 -30.11 20.18
CA VAL A 182 3.84 -29.53 18.84
C VAL A 182 4.25 -30.63 17.87
N ALA A 183 3.50 -30.79 16.78
CA ALA A 183 3.83 -31.70 15.70
C ALA A 183 4.12 -30.93 14.40
N ASP A 184 5.14 -31.34 13.66
CA ASP A 184 5.55 -30.69 12.42
C ASP A 184 6.04 -31.73 11.41
N GLU A 185 5.40 -31.81 10.25
CA GLU A 185 5.80 -32.71 9.18
C GLU A 185 6.81 -32.00 8.27
N LEU A 186 8.08 -32.34 8.42
CA LEU A 186 9.14 -31.72 7.65
C LEU A 186 9.08 -32.20 6.19
N SER A 187 9.20 -31.28 5.24
CA SER A 187 9.20 -31.59 3.79
C SER A 187 10.32 -32.56 3.39
N GLU A 188 10.00 -33.54 2.52
CA GLU A 188 10.94 -34.52 1.96
C GLU A 188 12.19 -33.91 1.30
N HIS A 189 12.16 -32.63 0.98
CA HIS A 189 13.26 -31.89 0.38
C HIS A 189 14.40 -31.55 1.35
N PHE A 190 14.21 -31.75 2.65
CA PHE A 190 15.27 -31.63 3.66
C PHE A 190 16.11 -32.91 3.76
N ASP A 191 17.37 -32.78 4.17
CA ASP A 191 18.22 -33.89 4.56
C ASP A 191 17.88 -34.31 6.00
N PRO A 192 17.34 -35.51 6.24
CA PRO A 192 16.97 -35.96 7.58
C PRO A 192 18.15 -36.02 8.56
N ALA A 193 19.38 -36.24 8.08
CA ALA A 193 20.57 -36.31 8.93
C ALA A 193 21.04 -34.93 9.42
N SER A 194 20.52 -33.85 8.83
CA SER A 194 20.90 -32.47 9.15
C SER A 194 19.96 -31.80 10.17
N VAL A 195 18.93 -32.51 10.63
CA VAL A 195 17.90 -31.95 11.51
C VAL A 195 18.47 -31.69 12.89
N VAL A 196 18.39 -30.44 13.34
CA VAL A 196 18.75 -29.97 14.66
C VAL A 196 17.52 -29.31 15.27
N LEU A 197 17.15 -29.75 16.48
CA LEU A 197 15.97 -29.27 17.20
C LEU A 197 16.39 -28.55 18.49
N THR A 198 15.59 -27.58 18.93
CA THR A 198 15.68 -27.05 20.30
C THR A 198 14.63 -27.69 21.20
N GLY A 199 14.89 -27.68 22.51
CA GLY A 199 14.00 -28.28 23.52
C GLY A 199 13.94 -29.81 23.43
N ASP A 200 12.89 -30.39 23.99
CA ASP A 200 12.68 -31.85 24.04
C ASP A 200 12.05 -32.38 22.74
N GLY A 201 12.53 -31.87 21.60
CA GLY A 201 12.10 -32.28 20.27
C GLY A 201 12.67 -33.62 19.84
N THR A 202 11.83 -34.45 19.24
CA THR A 202 12.23 -35.72 18.61
C THR A 202 11.82 -35.71 17.14
N PHE A 203 12.77 -35.98 16.25
CA PHE A 203 12.52 -36.19 14.82
C PHE A 203 12.44 -37.68 14.50
N TYR A 204 11.39 -38.08 13.80
CA TYR A 204 11.15 -39.44 13.31
C TYR A 204 11.42 -39.49 11.80
N PRO A 205 12.60 -39.96 11.34
CA PRO A 205 13.00 -39.80 9.94
C PRO A 205 12.11 -40.53 8.93
N GLU A 206 11.56 -41.69 9.30
CA GLU A 206 10.71 -42.52 8.43
C GLU A 206 9.38 -41.84 8.08
N SER A 207 8.76 -41.15 9.05
CA SER A 207 7.52 -40.40 8.85
C SER A 207 7.76 -38.91 8.61
N ARG A 208 9.00 -38.45 8.72
CA ARG A 208 9.43 -37.03 8.73
C ARG A 208 8.70 -36.16 9.74
N LEU A 209 8.09 -36.78 10.75
CA LEU A 209 7.39 -36.10 11.81
C LEU A 209 8.39 -35.60 12.84
N ILE A 210 8.27 -34.34 13.24
CA ILE A 210 8.90 -33.79 14.42
C ILE A 210 7.83 -33.67 15.49
N SER A 211 8.16 -34.07 16.71
CA SER A 211 7.30 -33.92 17.87
C SER A 211 8.09 -33.27 19.01
N TRP A 212 7.61 -32.14 19.51
CA TRP A 212 8.10 -31.55 20.75
C TRP A 212 7.10 -31.81 21.86
N ASN A 213 7.54 -32.45 22.93
CA ASN A 213 6.74 -32.58 24.14
C ASN A 213 6.87 -31.28 24.95
N VAL A 214 5.82 -30.45 24.97
CA VAL A 214 5.81 -29.19 25.72
C VAL A 214 5.44 -29.46 27.19
N GLY A 215 4.58 -30.45 27.44
CA GLY A 215 4.19 -30.83 28.79
C GLY A 215 3.08 -29.93 29.34
N GLU A 216 3.42 -29.11 30.33
CA GLU A 216 2.46 -28.25 31.02
C GLU A 216 2.65 -26.78 30.63
N LEU A 217 1.56 -26.09 30.30
CA LEU A 217 1.55 -24.64 30.11
C LEU A 217 0.69 -23.99 31.17
N ALA A 218 1.26 -22.98 31.84
CA ALA A 218 0.56 -22.18 32.84
C ALA A 218 -0.65 -21.46 32.23
N PRO A 219 -1.62 -21.01 33.05
CA PRO A 219 -2.73 -20.18 32.59
C PRO A 219 -2.26 -18.93 31.84
N LYS A 220 -3.09 -18.41 30.94
CA LYS A 220 -2.82 -17.22 30.12
C LYS A 220 -2.21 -16.08 30.92
N GLY A 221 -1.07 -15.57 30.44
CA GLY A 221 -0.38 -14.42 31.00
C GLY A 221 0.50 -14.72 32.22
N GLU A 222 0.56 -15.98 32.67
CA GLU A 222 1.50 -16.42 33.71
C GLU A 222 2.84 -16.84 33.11
N ILE A 223 3.90 -16.85 33.93
CA ILE A 223 5.22 -17.33 33.51
C ILE A 223 5.11 -18.81 33.12
N GLY A 224 5.56 -19.15 31.91
CA GLY A 224 5.45 -20.51 31.36
C GLY A 224 4.11 -20.82 30.68
N SER A 225 3.29 -19.80 30.39
CA SER A 225 2.09 -19.94 29.55
C SER A 225 2.41 -19.99 28.06
N GLU A 226 3.60 -19.54 27.67
CA GLU A 226 4.06 -19.49 26.27
C GLU A 226 5.47 -20.07 26.11
N GLY A 227 5.83 -20.38 24.86
CA GLY A 227 7.16 -20.82 24.50
C GLY A 227 7.39 -20.85 23.00
N ALA A 228 8.59 -21.27 22.62
CA ALA A 228 8.98 -21.44 21.23
C ALA A 228 9.92 -22.63 21.05
N VAL A 229 9.74 -23.35 19.95
CA VAL A 229 10.62 -24.44 19.52
C VAL A 229 11.10 -24.17 18.10
N THR A 230 12.28 -24.69 17.77
CA THR A 230 12.89 -24.48 16.46
C THR A 230 13.33 -25.79 15.85
N VAL A 231 13.20 -25.87 14.53
CA VAL A 231 13.83 -26.90 13.69
C VAL A 231 14.76 -26.21 12.70
N THR A 232 16.01 -26.64 12.69
CA THR A 232 16.98 -26.27 11.67
C THR A 232 17.32 -27.50 10.83
N ALA A 233 17.23 -27.39 9.51
CA ALA A 233 17.54 -28.49 8.60
C ALA A 233 18.13 -27.97 7.29
N LYS A 234 19.01 -28.75 6.68
CA LYS A 234 19.63 -28.47 5.39
C LYS A 234 18.76 -29.01 4.25
N LEU A 235 18.48 -28.18 3.26
CA LEU A 235 17.86 -28.61 2.00
C LEU A 235 18.79 -29.56 1.24
N LYS A 236 18.23 -30.50 0.48
CA LYS A 236 19.02 -31.36 -0.42
C LYS A 236 19.74 -30.50 -1.46
N ASN A 237 20.97 -30.89 -1.83
CA ASN A 237 21.81 -30.09 -2.73
C ASN A 237 21.33 -30.06 -4.20
N ASN A 238 20.52 -31.04 -4.62
CA ASN A 238 20.11 -31.22 -6.02
C ASN A 238 18.63 -30.92 -6.24
N LEU A 239 18.06 -29.99 -5.47
CA LEU A 239 16.65 -29.61 -5.63
C LEU A 239 16.48 -28.82 -6.95
N PRO A 240 15.53 -29.22 -7.82
CA PRO A 240 15.22 -28.46 -9.03
C PRO A 240 14.73 -27.05 -8.70
N SER A 241 15.08 -26.08 -9.56
CA SER A 241 14.47 -24.75 -9.49
C SER A 241 12.96 -24.83 -9.73
N GLY A 242 12.18 -24.04 -8.99
CA GLY A 242 10.72 -24.11 -8.95
C GLY A 242 10.14 -25.09 -7.93
N THR A 243 10.97 -25.89 -7.22
CA THR A 243 10.48 -26.77 -6.14
C THR A 243 9.87 -25.95 -5.02
N VAL A 244 8.65 -26.27 -4.59
CA VAL A 244 7.97 -25.54 -3.50
C VAL A 244 8.26 -26.23 -2.16
N ILE A 245 8.77 -25.47 -1.20
CA ILE A 245 8.97 -25.90 0.18
C ILE A 245 7.86 -25.29 1.02
N ARG A 246 6.88 -26.10 1.43
CA ARG A 246 5.83 -25.70 2.36
C ARG A 246 6.10 -26.33 3.72
N ASN A 247 5.98 -25.54 4.78
CA ASN A 247 6.12 -26.03 6.14
C ASN A 247 5.02 -25.44 7.05
N GLN A 248 4.34 -26.30 7.82
CA GLN A 248 3.26 -25.91 8.73
C GLN A 248 3.25 -26.87 9.91
N ALA A 249 3.22 -26.32 11.12
CA ALA A 249 3.14 -27.11 12.34
C ALA A 249 1.71 -27.10 12.89
N THR A 250 1.46 -27.96 13.87
CA THR A 250 0.20 -28.03 14.61
C THR A 250 0.51 -28.14 16.10
N VAL A 251 -0.12 -27.29 16.90
CA VAL A 251 -0.05 -27.36 18.37
C VAL A 251 -1.29 -28.07 18.89
N TYR A 252 -1.09 -29.07 19.74
CA TYR A 252 -2.15 -29.88 20.33
C TYR A 252 -2.30 -29.58 21.81
N PHE A 253 -3.54 -29.40 22.26
CA PHE A 253 -3.90 -29.20 23.66
C PHE A 253 -4.82 -30.34 24.13
N PRO A 254 -4.30 -31.53 24.48
CA PRO A 254 -5.15 -32.70 24.76
C PRO A 254 -6.06 -32.54 25.98
N SER A 255 -5.65 -31.75 26.98
CA SER A 255 -6.47 -31.45 28.16
C SER A 255 -7.76 -30.69 27.82
N VAL A 256 -7.78 -30.01 26.68
CA VAL A 256 -8.94 -29.29 26.14
C VAL A 256 -8.99 -29.59 24.64
N PRO A 257 -9.56 -30.74 24.19
CA PRO A 257 -9.29 -31.41 22.90
C PRO A 257 -9.30 -30.49 21.66
N GLU A 258 -8.23 -29.73 21.53
CA GLU A 258 -8.05 -28.60 20.63
C GLU A 258 -6.76 -28.80 19.85
N VAL A 259 -6.84 -28.46 18.57
CA VAL A 259 -5.79 -28.67 17.58
C VAL A 259 -5.68 -27.38 16.80
N THR A 260 -4.55 -26.71 16.92
CA THR A 260 -4.32 -25.40 16.31
C THR A 260 -3.21 -25.49 15.27
N PRO A 261 -3.56 -25.53 13.97
CA PRO A 261 -2.57 -25.43 12.92
C PRO A 261 -1.99 -24.01 12.88
N THR A 262 -0.68 -23.90 12.74
CA THR A 262 -0.01 -22.60 12.56
C THR A 262 -0.31 -22.03 11.17
N ASN A 263 0.11 -20.80 10.90
CA ASN A 263 0.29 -20.37 9.51
C ASN A 263 1.30 -21.27 8.77
N ALA A 264 1.19 -21.33 7.44
CA ALA A 264 2.14 -22.04 6.60
C ALA A 264 3.23 -21.09 6.10
N VAL A 265 4.47 -21.53 6.16
CA VAL A 265 5.61 -20.86 5.52
C VAL A 265 5.86 -21.54 4.18
N VAL A 266 5.87 -20.77 3.09
CA VAL A 266 6.04 -21.28 1.73
C VAL A 266 7.22 -20.59 1.06
N ASN A 267 8.13 -21.39 0.53
CA ASN A 267 9.29 -20.94 -0.22
C ASN A 267 9.37 -21.65 -1.57
N THR A 268 10.14 -21.09 -2.50
CA THR A 268 10.46 -21.75 -3.78
C THR A 268 11.97 -21.89 -3.94
N ILE A 269 12.44 -23.05 -4.40
CA ILE A 269 13.85 -23.27 -4.68
C ILE A 269 14.23 -22.56 -5.97
N GLN A 270 15.34 -21.83 -5.93
CA GLN A 270 16.02 -21.30 -7.11
C GLN A 270 17.51 -21.64 -7.02
N ALA A 271 18.12 -22.06 -8.12
CA ALA A 271 19.55 -22.36 -8.14
C ALA A 271 20.43 -21.11 -8.12
N LEU A 272 19.87 -19.96 -8.51
CA LEU A 272 20.53 -18.67 -8.59
C LEU A 272 19.57 -17.57 -8.13
N VAL A 273 19.94 -16.84 -7.09
CA VAL A 273 19.09 -15.85 -6.41
C VAL A 273 19.80 -14.51 -6.32
N ALA A 274 19.06 -13.43 -6.57
CA ALA A 274 19.45 -12.07 -6.23
C ALA A 274 18.97 -11.76 -4.81
N ASP A 275 19.84 -11.29 -3.93
CA ASP A 275 19.44 -11.01 -2.54
C ASP A 275 18.72 -9.64 -2.48
N PRO A 276 17.43 -9.57 -2.09
CA PRO A 276 16.77 -8.29 -1.86
C PRO A 276 17.35 -7.61 -0.61
N GLN A 277 17.27 -6.27 -0.57
CA GLN A 277 17.72 -5.49 0.58
C GLN A 277 16.71 -4.37 0.89
N SER A 278 16.58 -4.05 2.17
CA SER A 278 15.88 -2.85 2.64
C SER A 278 16.89 -1.98 3.37
N LEU A 279 17.10 -0.76 2.86
CA LEU A 279 18.10 0.18 3.34
C LEU A 279 17.44 1.51 3.70
N THR A 280 18.13 2.32 4.49
CA THR A 280 17.67 3.66 4.89
C THR A 280 18.79 4.68 4.68
N VAL A 281 18.44 5.88 4.25
CA VAL A 281 19.37 7.01 4.10
C VAL A 281 18.64 8.33 4.34
N GLU A 282 19.36 9.35 4.79
CA GLU A 282 18.82 10.72 4.81
C GLU A 282 18.83 11.34 3.40
N SER A 283 17.88 12.23 3.13
CA SER A 283 17.73 12.90 1.85
C SER A 283 19.01 13.61 1.42
N GLY A 284 19.41 13.39 0.15
CA GLY A 284 20.59 13.99 -0.45
C GLY A 284 21.93 13.39 0.00
N GLN A 285 21.96 12.49 1.00
CA GLN A 285 23.18 11.82 1.42
C GLN A 285 23.50 10.61 0.51
N PRO A 286 24.79 10.34 0.23
CA PRO A 286 25.18 9.16 -0.54
C PRO A 286 25.03 7.88 0.29
N LEU A 287 24.30 6.89 -0.23
CA LEU A 287 24.16 5.55 0.33
C LEU A 287 24.96 4.55 -0.51
N ALA A 288 25.95 3.90 0.08
CA ALA A 288 26.65 2.79 -0.56
C ALA A 288 25.73 1.56 -0.61
N VAL A 289 25.52 1.00 -1.80
CA VAL A 289 24.72 -0.20 -2.03
C VAL A 289 25.59 -1.26 -2.69
N VAL A 290 25.72 -2.41 -2.03
CA VAL A 290 26.47 -3.56 -2.56
C VAL A 290 25.48 -4.65 -2.93
N LEU A 291 25.32 -4.89 -4.23
CA LEU A 291 24.45 -5.96 -4.73
C LEU A 291 25.07 -7.32 -4.39
N THR A 292 24.25 -8.20 -3.84
CA THR A 292 24.65 -9.57 -3.52
C THR A 292 23.69 -10.57 -4.14
N GLY A 293 24.19 -11.79 -4.29
CA GLY A 293 23.42 -12.90 -4.79
C GLY A 293 24.14 -14.18 -4.45
N LYS A 294 23.47 -15.30 -4.70
CA LYS A 294 23.98 -16.62 -4.39
C LYS A 294 23.64 -17.59 -5.51
N ASP A 295 24.61 -18.43 -5.82
CA ASP A 295 24.47 -19.54 -6.76
C ASP A 295 24.78 -20.83 -6.02
N ALA A 296 23.92 -21.83 -6.20
CA ALA A 296 24.04 -23.11 -5.54
C ALA A 296 25.33 -23.85 -5.92
N ALA A 297 25.87 -23.60 -7.12
CA ALA A 297 27.13 -24.17 -7.57
C ALA A 297 28.36 -23.36 -7.14
N GLY A 298 28.18 -22.22 -6.45
CA GLY A 298 29.28 -21.35 -6.02
C GLY A 298 29.99 -20.63 -7.17
N SER A 299 29.30 -20.46 -8.31
CA SER A 299 29.85 -19.82 -9.50
C SER A 299 30.14 -18.33 -9.26
N THR A 300 31.07 -17.76 -10.04
CA THR A 300 31.28 -16.31 -10.05
C THR A 300 30.04 -15.60 -10.59
N LEU A 301 29.62 -14.55 -9.88
CA LEU A 301 28.39 -13.81 -10.18
C LEU A 301 28.70 -12.47 -10.83
N SER A 302 27.86 -12.08 -11.78
CA SER A 302 27.79 -10.73 -12.32
C SER A 302 26.37 -10.18 -12.19
N TYR A 303 26.25 -8.85 -12.20
CA TYR A 303 25.05 -8.14 -11.75
C TYR A 303 24.64 -7.14 -12.83
N ALA A 304 23.33 -7.04 -13.07
CA ALA A 304 22.76 -6.09 -14.01
C ALA A 304 21.53 -5.42 -13.39
N LEU A 305 21.45 -4.10 -13.50
CA LEU A 305 20.23 -3.36 -13.17
C LEU A 305 19.13 -3.71 -14.17
N VAL A 306 17.91 -3.86 -13.68
CA VAL A 306 16.71 -4.07 -14.50
C VAL A 306 15.93 -2.77 -14.57
N ASP A 307 15.60 -2.22 -13.41
CA ASP A 307 14.96 -0.92 -13.26
C ASP A 307 15.87 0.02 -12.45
N GLU A 308 15.78 1.32 -12.72
CA GLU A 308 16.45 2.38 -11.96
C GLU A 308 15.50 3.00 -10.92
N PRO A 309 16.04 3.62 -9.85
CA PRO A 309 15.22 4.39 -8.90
C PRO A 309 14.54 5.59 -9.57
N ILE A 310 13.33 5.93 -9.11
CA ILE A 310 12.55 7.04 -9.69
C ILE A 310 12.94 8.38 -9.04
N TYR A 311 13.20 8.37 -7.73
CA TYR A 311 13.40 9.55 -6.89
C TYR A 311 14.85 9.75 -6.44
N GLY A 312 15.77 8.94 -6.96
CA GLY A 312 17.21 9.11 -6.81
C GLY A 312 17.97 8.73 -8.07
N ALA A 313 19.29 8.70 -7.96
CA ALA A 313 20.20 8.29 -9.02
C ALA A 313 21.20 7.27 -8.48
N LEU A 314 21.56 6.31 -9.34
CA LEU A 314 22.65 5.36 -9.07
C LEU A 314 23.91 5.78 -9.80
N THR A 315 25.03 5.74 -9.09
CA THR A 315 26.37 5.92 -9.66
C THR A 315 27.26 4.72 -9.31
N GLY A 316 28.39 4.58 -10.01
CA GLY A 316 29.27 3.42 -9.87
C GLY A 316 28.98 2.31 -10.87
N SER A 317 29.40 1.09 -10.55
CA SER A 317 29.22 -0.08 -11.41
C SER A 317 28.89 -1.31 -10.56
N PRO A 318 27.87 -2.10 -10.92
CA PRO A 318 27.54 -3.31 -10.18
C PRO A 318 28.76 -4.22 -9.94
N PRO A 319 28.90 -4.83 -8.75
CA PRO A 319 27.93 -4.83 -7.65
C PRO A 319 27.98 -3.58 -6.75
N ASN A 320 28.95 -2.68 -6.91
CA ASN A 320 29.15 -1.56 -6.00
C ASN A 320 28.54 -0.28 -6.58
N LEU A 321 27.42 0.14 -6.01
CA LEU A 321 26.66 1.30 -6.42
C LEU A 321 26.62 2.33 -5.29
N THR A 322 26.37 3.57 -5.66
CA THR A 322 26.02 4.63 -4.70
C THR A 322 24.70 5.24 -5.13
N TYR A 323 23.72 5.15 -4.24
CA TYR A 323 22.42 5.81 -4.38
C TYR A 323 22.49 7.22 -3.78
N THR A 324 21.87 8.18 -4.43
CA THR A 324 21.64 9.53 -3.87
C THR A 324 20.25 9.97 -4.29
N SER A 325 19.39 10.31 -3.33
CA SER A 325 18.05 10.83 -3.63
C SER A 325 18.12 12.21 -4.26
N ARG A 326 17.04 12.61 -4.94
CA ARG A 326 16.84 14.01 -5.33
C ARG A 326 16.77 14.87 -4.06
N ALA A 327 17.30 16.09 -4.15
CA ALA A 327 17.24 17.05 -3.05
C ALA A 327 15.79 17.27 -2.59
N GLY A 328 15.56 17.19 -1.28
CA GLY A 328 14.24 17.38 -0.67
C GLY A 328 13.29 16.18 -0.77
N PHE A 329 13.66 15.10 -1.48
CA PHE A 329 12.82 13.90 -1.52
C PHE A 329 12.90 13.15 -0.18
N SER A 330 11.75 12.80 0.37
CA SER A 330 11.59 11.86 1.47
C SER A 330 10.48 10.86 1.14
N GLY A 331 10.65 9.60 1.56
CA GLY A 331 9.74 8.52 1.23
C GLY A 331 10.47 7.30 0.68
N GLN A 332 9.72 6.36 0.13
CA GLN A 332 10.29 5.11 -0.38
C GLN A 332 10.68 5.24 -1.86
N ASP A 333 11.91 4.83 -2.17
CA ASP A 333 12.37 4.58 -3.54
C ASP A 333 12.75 3.10 -3.68
N ARG A 334 12.85 2.61 -4.91
CA ARG A 334 13.24 1.23 -5.19
C ARG A 334 13.89 1.08 -6.55
N PHE A 335 14.72 0.07 -6.66
CA PHE A 335 15.25 -0.38 -7.95
C PHE A 335 15.41 -1.90 -7.92
N THR A 336 15.47 -2.50 -9.10
CA THR A 336 15.57 -3.96 -9.23
C THR A 336 16.82 -4.36 -9.99
N PHE A 337 17.38 -5.52 -9.65
CA PHE A 337 18.58 -6.05 -10.29
C PHE A 337 18.47 -7.56 -10.49
N ARG A 338 19.25 -8.10 -11.43
CA ARG A 338 19.41 -9.53 -11.63
C ARG A 338 20.86 -9.93 -11.44
N VAL A 339 21.04 -11.19 -11.08
CA VAL A 339 22.33 -11.85 -10.97
C VAL A 339 22.44 -12.90 -12.08
N THR A 340 23.63 -13.04 -12.67
CA THR A 340 23.95 -14.11 -13.62
C THR A 340 25.24 -14.82 -13.27
N ASN A 341 25.25 -16.14 -13.44
CA ASN A 341 26.41 -17.01 -13.31
C ASN A 341 27.01 -17.38 -14.70
N ALA A 342 26.79 -16.53 -15.71
CA ALA A 342 27.12 -16.73 -17.14
C ALA A 342 26.30 -17.81 -17.88
N VAL A 343 25.49 -18.61 -17.19
CA VAL A 343 24.62 -19.63 -17.80
C VAL A 343 23.15 -19.26 -17.67
N THR A 344 22.73 -18.87 -16.47
CA THR A 344 21.36 -18.51 -16.15
C THR A 344 21.29 -17.12 -15.53
N GLN A 345 20.09 -16.54 -15.54
CA GLN A 345 19.77 -15.29 -14.84
C GLN A 345 18.78 -15.59 -13.71
N SER A 346 18.96 -14.93 -12.57
CA SER A 346 18.01 -14.98 -11.46
C SER A 346 16.70 -14.28 -11.81
N LEU A 347 15.66 -14.50 -11.01
CA LEU A 347 14.55 -13.54 -10.91
C LEU A 347 15.06 -12.18 -10.37
N PRO A 348 14.36 -11.06 -10.60
CA PRO A 348 14.79 -9.77 -10.08
C PRO A 348 14.79 -9.76 -8.56
N GLY A 349 15.90 -9.33 -7.96
CA GLY A 349 15.96 -8.90 -6.56
C GLY A 349 15.58 -7.42 -6.47
N GLU A 350 14.87 -7.05 -5.41
CA GLU A 350 14.44 -5.68 -5.15
C GLU A 350 15.30 -5.05 -4.07
N ILE A 351 15.81 -3.85 -4.34
CA ILE A 351 16.42 -2.98 -3.34
C ILE A 351 15.41 -1.89 -3.00
N VAL A 352 14.91 -1.92 -1.77
CA VAL A 352 14.03 -0.89 -1.22
C VAL A 352 14.87 0.10 -0.42
N ILE A 353 14.70 1.39 -0.69
CA ILE A 353 15.40 2.45 0.02
C ILE A 353 14.36 3.36 0.67
N GLN A 354 14.36 3.41 1.99
CA GLN A 354 13.64 4.40 2.75
C GLN A 354 14.49 5.67 2.85
N VAL A 355 14.01 6.77 2.27
CA VAL A 355 14.67 8.08 2.36
C VAL A 355 14.02 8.90 3.46
N ASP A 356 14.76 9.11 4.54
CA ASP A 356 14.34 9.96 5.64
C ASP A 356 14.62 11.44 5.32
N PRO A 357 13.86 12.38 5.90
CA PRO A 357 14.15 13.82 5.79
C PRO A 357 15.59 14.14 6.20
N TRP A 358 16.19 15.15 5.58
CA TRP A 358 17.54 15.56 5.96
C TRP A 358 17.51 16.30 7.30
N SER A 359 18.14 15.72 8.33
CA SER A 359 18.18 16.30 9.68
C SER A 359 18.98 17.60 9.79
N GLY A 360 19.78 17.92 8.78
CA GLY A 360 20.54 19.17 8.68
C GLY A 360 19.76 20.34 8.06
N ASP A 361 18.50 20.13 7.66
CA ASP A 361 17.68 21.23 7.16
C ASP A 361 17.34 22.21 8.28
N VAL A 362 17.62 23.48 8.02
CA VAL A 362 17.38 24.61 8.93
C VAL A 362 16.49 25.67 8.27
N THR A 363 15.97 25.39 7.08
CA THR A 363 15.15 26.32 6.32
C THR A 363 13.70 26.16 6.76
N PRO A 364 13.06 27.22 7.29
CA PRO A 364 11.64 27.15 7.60
C PRO A 364 10.78 26.95 6.34
N PRO A 365 9.69 26.18 6.42
CA PRO A 365 8.69 26.13 5.35
C PRO A 365 8.06 27.51 5.16
N THR A 366 7.62 27.78 3.94
CA THR A 366 6.90 29.01 3.57
C THR A 366 5.68 28.69 2.71
N VAL A 367 4.64 29.52 2.80
CA VAL A 367 3.49 29.42 1.88
C VAL A 367 3.83 30.15 0.59
N THR A 368 3.85 29.44 -0.52
CA THR A 368 4.25 29.96 -1.84
C THR A 368 3.06 30.41 -2.67
N TRP A 369 1.87 29.84 -2.42
CA TRP A 369 0.66 30.15 -3.15
C TRP A 369 -0.60 29.79 -2.34
N THR A 370 -1.68 30.56 -2.50
CA THR A 370 -2.97 30.28 -1.86
C THR A 370 -4.14 30.41 -2.84
N GLN A 371 -5.21 29.68 -2.56
CA GLN A 371 -6.51 29.82 -3.21
C GLN A 371 -7.62 29.78 -2.15
N PRO A 372 -8.47 30.81 -2.02
CA PRO A 372 -8.39 32.10 -2.70
C PRO A 372 -7.07 32.82 -2.43
N ALA A 373 -6.59 33.58 -3.42
CA ALA A 373 -5.42 34.43 -3.25
C ALA A 373 -5.69 35.53 -2.20
N ASP A 374 -4.63 36.11 -1.63
CA ASP A 374 -4.79 37.17 -0.64
C ASP A 374 -5.58 38.37 -1.19
N SER A 375 -6.49 38.87 -0.36
CA SER A 375 -7.46 39.92 -0.66
C SER A 375 -8.40 39.64 -1.84
N ALA A 376 -8.59 38.38 -2.22
CA ALA A 376 -9.52 38.01 -3.28
C ALA A 376 -10.98 38.30 -2.89
N ASN A 377 -11.78 38.75 -3.87
CA ASN A 377 -13.24 38.84 -3.75
C ASN A 377 -13.86 37.67 -4.51
N LEU A 378 -14.60 36.81 -3.80
CA LEU A 378 -15.20 35.62 -4.38
C LEU A 378 -16.58 35.90 -4.92
N SER A 379 -16.84 35.59 -6.18
CA SER A 379 -18.18 35.73 -6.80
C SER A 379 -19.05 34.47 -6.69
N ALA A 380 -18.54 33.39 -6.08
CA ALA A 380 -19.21 32.09 -6.04
C ALA A 380 -19.02 31.39 -4.69
N VAL A 381 -19.65 31.93 -3.64
CA VAL A 381 -19.78 31.25 -2.35
C VAL A 381 -21.16 30.59 -2.25
N SER A 382 -21.20 29.36 -1.76
CA SER A 382 -22.44 28.58 -1.68
C SER A 382 -23.03 28.62 -0.27
N ALA A 383 -24.28 29.08 -0.14
CA ALA A 383 -25.05 28.99 1.10
C ALA A 383 -25.48 27.55 1.42
N THR A 384 -25.47 26.67 0.43
CA THR A 384 -25.77 25.24 0.57
C THR A 384 -24.47 24.41 0.62
N PRO A 385 -24.46 23.27 1.33
CA PRO A 385 -23.32 22.36 1.30
C PRO A 385 -22.98 21.94 -0.13
N ALA A 386 -21.69 21.94 -0.47
CA ALA A 386 -21.21 21.42 -1.74
C ALA A 386 -21.26 19.89 -1.77
N PHE A 387 -20.96 19.26 -0.63
CA PHE A 387 -21.09 17.82 -0.39
C PHE A 387 -21.16 17.55 1.12
N THR A 388 -21.36 16.29 1.49
CA THR A 388 -21.33 15.83 2.89
C THR A 388 -20.36 14.66 2.99
N ASP A 389 -19.50 14.69 4.00
CA ASP A 389 -18.54 13.62 4.31
C ASP A 389 -18.66 13.20 5.80
N THR A 390 -17.67 12.44 6.30
CA THR A 390 -17.61 12.01 7.70
C THR A 390 -17.43 13.16 8.69
N GLY A 391 -16.93 14.32 8.26
CA GLY A 391 -16.85 15.56 9.02
C GLY A 391 -18.11 16.42 8.93
N GLY A 392 -19.16 15.95 8.23
CA GLY A 392 -20.44 16.63 8.06
C GLY A 392 -20.53 17.43 6.75
N ALA A 393 -21.41 18.43 6.73
CA ALA A 393 -21.59 19.30 5.57
C ALA A 393 -20.28 20.07 5.26
N ALA A 394 -19.82 19.98 4.02
CA ALA A 394 -18.67 20.71 3.50
C ALA A 394 -19.16 21.83 2.58
N TYR A 395 -18.58 23.02 2.71
CA TYR A 395 -18.97 24.22 1.97
C TYR A 395 -17.86 24.70 1.05
N ALA A 396 -18.25 25.26 -0.11
CA ALA A 396 -17.34 25.85 -1.06
C ALA A 396 -17.05 27.33 -0.74
N PRO A 397 -15.85 27.83 -1.06
CA PRO A 397 -14.73 27.11 -1.71
C PRO A 397 -13.94 26.25 -0.72
N VAL A 398 -13.25 25.23 -1.23
CA VAL A 398 -12.11 24.64 -0.51
C VAL A 398 -10.97 25.65 -0.57
N ILE A 399 -10.38 25.95 0.58
CA ILE A 399 -9.23 26.85 0.66
C ILE A 399 -7.96 26.00 0.56
N LEU A 400 -7.01 26.43 -0.26
CA LEU A 400 -5.76 25.74 -0.54
C LEU A 400 -4.58 26.63 -0.18
N ALA A 401 -3.52 26.04 0.36
CA ALA A 401 -2.21 26.66 0.53
C ALA A 401 -1.12 25.69 0.07
N HIS A 402 -0.32 26.10 -0.92
CA HIS A 402 0.85 25.36 -1.37
C HIS A 402 2.08 25.87 -0.61
N VAL A 403 2.95 24.96 -0.19
CA VAL A 403 4.13 25.27 0.62
C VAL A 403 5.43 25.06 -0.16
N SER A 404 6.54 25.60 0.34
CA SER A 404 7.84 25.52 -0.31
C SER A 404 8.48 24.14 -0.22
N GLU A 405 8.02 23.30 0.71
CA GLU A 405 8.60 22.01 1.03
C GLU A 405 7.62 21.11 1.82
N PRO A 406 7.91 19.80 1.93
CA PRO A 406 7.06 18.88 2.66
C PRO A 406 6.89 19.20 4.15
N LEU A 407 5.64 19.26 4.61
CA LEU A 407 5.30 19.46 6.02
C LEU A 407 5.24 18.15 6.81
N ALA A 408 5.47 18.24 8.12
CA ALA A 408 5.13 17.18 9.06
C ALA A 408 3.60 17.07 9.20
N PRO A 409 2.96 15.98 8.70
CA PRO A 409 1.50 15.91 8.62
C PRO A 409 0.79 16.03 9.98
N SER A 410 1.44 15.55 11.05
CA SER A 410 0.93 15.64 12.42
C SER A 410 0.83 17.07 12.95
N THR A 411 1.53 18.03 12.34
CA THR A 411 1.54 19.44 12.75
C THR A 411 0.48 20.28 12.02
N VAL A 412 -0.10 19.75 10.94
CA VAL A 412 -1.15 20.41 10.15
C VAL A 412 -2.51 20.02 10.73
N THR A 413 -3.03 20.84 11.64
CA THR A 413 -4.26 20.53 12.39
C THR A 413 -5.17 21.75 12.49
N THR A 414 -6.37 21.58 13.02
CA THR A 414 -7.27 22.71 13.34
C THR A 414 -6.80 23.57 14.50
N GLN A 415 -5.71 23.21 15.19
CA GLN A 415 -5.07 24.05 16.20
C GLN A 415 -4.04 25.00 15.58
N THR A 416 -3.39 24.57 14.49
CA THR A 416 -2.33 25.31 13.82
C THR A 416 -2.82 26.04 12.57
N VAL A 417 -3.98 25.66 12.03
CA VAL A 417 -4.64 26.31 10.90
C VAL A 417 -6.04 26.75 11.31
N SER A 418 -6.42 27.99 10.96
CA SER A 418 -7.75 28.52 11.28
C SER A 418 -8.29 29.46 10.21
N VAL A 419 -9.62 29.54 10.13
CA VAL A 419 -10.35 30.50 9.30
C VAL A 419 -11.26 31.30 10.22
N ARG A 420 -11.25 32.63 10.13
CA ARG A 420 -12.01 33.51 11.02
C ARG A 420 -12.69 34.61 10.23
N ALA A 421 -13.95 34.92 10.55
CA ALA A 421 -14.58 36.14 10.08
C ALA A 421 -13.93 37.37 10.75
N GLU A 422 -13.63 38.42 10.01
CA GLU A 422 -13.00 39.63 10.57
C GLU A 422 -13.86 40.20 11.71
N GLY A 423 -13.27 40.36 12.90
CA GLY A 423 -13.99 40.77 14.12
C GLY A 423 -14.95 39.72 14.73
N GLY A 424 -14.97 38.50 14.19
CA GLY A 424 -15.90 37.42 14.57
C GLY A 424 -15.25 36.14 15.11
N ALA A 425 -16.07 35.09 15.18
CA ALA A 425 -15.67 33.76 15.65
C ALA A 425 -14.84 32.97 14.62
N VAL A 426 -14.07 32.00 15.10
CA VAL A 426 -13.38 31.00 14.26
C VAL A 426 -14.42 30.09 13.62
N LEU A 427 -14.30 29.85 12.32
CA LEU A 427 -15.17 28.93 11.60
C LEU A 427 -14.75 27.48 11.86
N PRO A 428 -15.72 26.55 11.97
CA PRO A 428 -15.39 25.14 12.01
C PRO A 428 -14.81 24.72 10.64
N ILE A 429 -13.68 24.04 10.67
CA ILE A 429 -12.97 23.55 9.48
C ILE A 429 -12.51 22.11 9.67
N SER A 430 -12.24 21.42 8.57
CA SER A 430 -11.31 20.29 8.53
C SER A 430 -10.08 20.70 7.75
N VAL A 431 -8.93 20.13 8.12
CA VAL A 431 -7.65 20.43 7.48
C VAL A 431 -7.00 19.11 7.10
N ASN A 432 -6.60 19.00 5.84
CA ASN A 432 -5.87 17.87 5.31
C ASN A 432 -4.53 18.35 4.71
N TYR A 433 -3.55 17.45 4.63
CA TYR A 433 -2.29 17.70 3.95
C TYR A 433 -2.08 16.67 2.84
N ASP A 434 -1.90 17.16 1.62
CA ASP A 434 -1.49 16.38 0.44
C ASP A 434 0.04 16.45 0.32
N ALA A 435 0.70 15.40 0.80
CA ALA A 435 2.17 15.31 0.79
C ALA A 435 2.77 15.06 -0.59
N ILE A 436 1.96 14.71 -1.61
CA ILE A 436 2.46 14.53 -2.98
C ILE A 436 2.48 15.89 -3.69
N GLY A 437 1.48 16.72 -3.42
CA GLY A 437 1.33 18.05 -3.99
C GLY A 437 1.80 19.20 -3.11
N ASP A 438 2.46 18.92 -1.98
CA ASP A 438 2.90 19.89 -0.97
C ASP A 438 1.84 20.97 -0.66
N ARG A 439 0.61 20.49 -0.40
CA ARG A 439 -0.57 21.35 -0.31
C ARG A 439 -1.42 21.07 0.93
N VAL A 440 -1.74 22.11 1.67
CA VAL A 440 -2.74 22.10 2.74
C VAL A 440 -4.11 22.39 2.15
N GLU A 441 -5.09 21.53 2.44
CA GLU A 441 -6.49 21.68 2.05
C GLU A 441 -7.34 21.99 3.28
N ILE A 442 -8.05 23.11 3.24
CA ILE A 442 -8.90 23.61 4.32
C ILE A 442 -10.34 23.57 3.85
N ILE A 443 -11.13 22.69 4.47
CA ILE A 443 -12.53 22.46 4.13
C ILE A 443 -13.42 23.17 5.16
N LEU A 444 -14.27 24.07 4.69
CA LEU A 444 -15.22 24.79 5.53
C LEU A 444 -16.37 23.89 5.97
N ARG A 445 -16.70 23.90 7.27
CA ARG A 445 -17.82 23.13 7.86
C ARG A 445 -19.05 23.97 8.17
N SER A 446 -19.03 25.24 7.77
CA SER A 446 -20.16 26.15 7.83
C SER A 446 -20.19 27.02 6.58
N ALA A 447 -21.39 27.42 6.14
CA ALA A 447 -21.54 28.39 5.07
C ALA A 447 -20.85 29.71 5.41
N LEU A 448 -20.29 30.36 4.39
CA LEU A 448 -19.78 31.72 4.50
C LEU A 448 -20.96 32.71 4.53
N VAL A 449 -20.79 33.78 5.29
CA VAL A 449 -21.70 34.93 5.33
C VAL A 449 -21.28 35.87 4.21
N MET A 450 -22.27 36.34 3.43
CA MET A 450 -22.04 37.28 2.35
C MET A 450 -21.48 38.61 2.86
N ASP A 451 -20.73 39.29 1.98
CA ASP A 451 -20.09 40.60 2.23
C ASP A 451 -19.23 40.60 3.50
N THR A 452 -18.70 39.43 3.86
CA THR A 452 -17.88 39.24 5.06
C THR A 452 -16.47 38.91 4.64
N ARG A 453 -15.50 39.64 5.22
CA ARG A 453 -14.08 39.35 5.07
C ARG A 453 -13.68 38.22 6.01
N TYR A 454 -12.98 37.24 5.47
CA TYR A 454 -12.43 36.09 6.18
C TYR A 454 -10.91 36.17 6.19
N VAL A 455 -10.32 35.90 7.33
CA VAL A 455 -8.89 35.83 7.56
C VAL A 455 -8.52 34.37 7.81
N VAL A 456 -7.59 33.85 7.03
CA VAL A 456 -7.02 32.51 7.19
C VAL A 456 -5.63 32.67 7.80
N SER A 457 -5.30 31.79 8.75
CA SER A 457 -4.02 31.80 9.43
C SER A 457 -3.44 30.39 9.47
N MET A 458 -2.19 30.25 9.02
CA MET A 458 -1.34 29.09 9.28
C MET A 458 -0.26 29.50 10.28
N GLY A 459 -0.31 28.95 11.47
CA GLY A 459 0.52 29.38 12.59
C GLY A 459 1.86 28.66 12.68
N GLN A 460 2.77 29.20 13.49
CA GLN A 460 4.12 28.65 13.73
C GLN A 460 4.16 27.22 14.32
N GLY A 461 3.02 26.66 14.70
CA GLY A 461 2.94 25.25 15.09
C GLY A 461 3.07 24.28 13.91
N VAL A 462 2.92 24.76 12.66
CA VAL A 462 3.18 23.97 11.45
C VAL A 462 4.68 23.88 11.22
N THR A 463 5.21 22.65 11.12
CA THR A 463 6.63 22.40 10.84
C THR A 463 6.83 21.63 9.56
N ASP A 464 8.02 21.74 8.98
CA ASP A 464 8.52 20.80 7.98
C ASP A 464 8.82 19.42 8.62
N LEU A 465 9.31 18.49 7.82
CA LEU A 465 9.73 17.16 8.28
C LEU A 465 11.04 17.14 9.09
N ALA A 466 11.86 18.19 9.01
CA ALA A 466 13.08 18.36 9.82
C ALA A 466 12.79 19.03 11.19
N GLY A 467 11.57 19.52 11.39
CA GLY A 467 11.13 20.19 12.61
C GLY A 467 11.24 21.72 12.58
N ASN A 468 11.58 22.34 11.44
CA ASN A 468 11.59 23.80 11.34
C ASN A 468 10.15 24.31 11.26
N ALA A 469 9.80 25.20 12.18
CA ALA A 469 8.51 25.88 12.21
C ALA A 469 8.41 26.98 11.15
N LEU A 470 7.20 27.26 10.65
CA LEU A 470 6.92 28.49 9.89
C LEU A 470 7.56 29.71 10.60
N GLY A 471 8.36 30.50 9.87
CA GLY A 471 9.13 31.61 10.44
C GLY A 471 8.27 32.71 11.09
N ALA A 472 7.01 32.84 10.67
CA ALA A 472 5.95 33.62 11.29
C ALA A 472 4.59 33.04 10.89
N ASP A 473 3.52 33.41 11.60
CA ASP A 473 2.16 33.10 11.18
C ASP A 473 1.92 33.64 9.76
N TYR A 474 1.56 32.77 8.81
CA TYR A 474 1.17 33.18 7.48
C TYR A 474 -0.33 33.49 7.47
N VAL A 475 -0.65 34.76 7.22
CA VAL A 475 -2.02 35.28 7.29
C VAL A 475 -2.40 35.87 5.94
N TRP A 476 -3.55 35.44 5.42
CA TRP A 476 -4.15 36.03 4.22
C TRP A 476 -5.66 36.16 4.40
N SER A 477 -6.29 36.93 3.52
CA SER A 477 -7.72 37.18 3.60
C SER A 477 -8.43 37.03 2.26
N PHE A 478 -9.74 36.83 2.32
CA PHE A 478 -10.62 36.91 1.15
C PHE A 478 -12.01 37.39 1.59
N THR A 479 -12.79 37.95 0.67
CA THR A 479 -14.16 38.42 0.93
C THR A 479 -15.16 37.55 0.18
N ALA A 480 -16.21 37.11 0.87
CA ALA A 480 -17.31 36.36 0.28
C ALA A 480 -18.30 37.32 -0.42
N GLY A 481 -18.36 37.33 -1.74
CA GLY A 481 -19.23 38.19 -2.56
C GLY A 481 -20.44 37.48 -3.17
N GLU A 482 -21.31 38.25 -3.84
CA GLU A 482 -22.56 37.76 -4.44
C GLU A 482 -22.34 36.84 -5.66
N VAL A 483 -23.19 35.81 -5.77
CA VAL A 483 -23.39 35.07 -7.02
C VAL A 483 -24.11 36.00 -7.99
N SER A 484 -23.42 36.54 -9.00
CA SER A 484 -24.13 37.09 -10.14
C SER A 484 -24.91 35.93 -10.78
N SER A 485 -26.24 36.04 -10.81
CA SER A 485 -27.12 35.01 -11.36
C SER A 485 -26.79 34.77 -12.84
N GLY A 486 -25.88 33.85 -13.13
CA GLY A 486 -25.43 33.61 -14.50
C GLY A 486 -24.24 32.66 -14.67
N GLU A 487 -23.38 32.46 -13.68
CA GLU A 487 -22.21 31.59 -13.85
C GLU A 487 -22.41 30.22 -13.18
N ASN A 488 -22.53 29.18 -14.01
CA ASN A 488 -22.48 27.80 -13.56
C ASN A 488 -21.07 27.53 -13.01
N LEU A 489 -20.99 27.25 -11.71
CA LEU A 489 -19.77 26.81 -11.04
C LEU A 489 -19.48 25.36 -11.43
N TYR A 490 -18.56 25.15 -12.38
CA TYR A 490 -18.03 23.82 -12.69
C TYR A 490 -16.90 23.49 -11.71
N LEU A 491 -17.21 22.73 -10.67
CA LEU A 491 -16.18 22.12 -9.82
C LEU A 491 -15.56 20.93 -10.59
N PRO A 492 -14.22 20.73 -10.55
CA PRO A 492 -13.66 19.44 -10.92
C PRO A 492 -14.16 18.41 -9.90
N ALA A 493 -15.09 17.57 -10.33
CA ALA A 493 -15.46 16.40 -9.56
C ALA A 493 -14.23 15.47 -9.56
N ILE A 494 -13.48 15.46 -8.45
CA ILE A 494 -12.59 14.35 -8.16
C ILE A 494 -13.51 13.20 -7.74
N LEU A 495 -13.98 12.44 -8.73
CA LEU A 495 -14.62 11.16 -8.52
C LEU A 495 -13.53 10.22 -7.96
N ARG A 496 -13.57 10.01 -6.64
CA ARG A 496 -12.79 8.96 -5.97
C ARG A 496 -13.34 7.58 -6.29
#